data_AF-A0A955B841-F1
#
_entry.id   AF-A0A955B841-F1
#
_cell.length_a   1.000
_cell.length_b   1.000
_cell.length_c   1.000
_cell.angle_alpha   90.00
_cell.angle_beta   90.00
_cell.angle_gamma   90.00
#
_symmetry.space_group_name_H-M   'P 1'
#
loop_
_entity.id
_entity.type
_entity.pdbx_description
1 polymer ?
#
loop_
_entity_poly.entity_id
_entity_poly.type
_entity_poly.pdbx_seq_one_letter_code
_entity_poly.pdbx_strand_id
1 'polypeptide(L)'
;MLTLNRTKKFLHLFPGPYAYCPGSEGVDSTFDVYCTTTEQFLMASYYWDEQEQAELEARTVAIALTHCLMDKPSANPEFLEQCSELGLLDFREEYPGRYRAVRSHCDYHGPGYEILCDGDESAAFIRSGTHTRLIAQHVAACLNRMFAALDNIESSNRLAERISQ
;
A
#
# COMPACT_ATOMS: atom_id res chain seq x y z
N MET A 1 6.69 -15.89 14.90
CA MET A 1 6.34 -17.00 13.97
C MET A 1 4.89 -16.99 13.45
N LEU A 2 4.13 -15.88 13.52
CA LEU A 2 2.74 -15.81 13.00
C LEU A 2 2.63 -15.24 11.57
N THR A 3 3.73 -14.73 11.01
CA THR A 3 3.78 -13.93 9.78
C THR A 3 3.77 -14.76 8.50
N LEU A 4 4.46 -15.90 8.47
CA LEU A 4 4.62 -16.72 7.25
C LEU A 4 3.27 -17.31 6.76
N ASN A 5 2.39 -17.68 7.68
CA ASN A 5 1.09 -18.27 7.34
C ASN A 5 0.11 -17.22 6.79
N ARG A 6 0.16 -15.98 7.30
CA ARG A 6 -0.70 -14.89 6.82
C ARG A 6 -0.30 -14.42 5.42
N THR A 7 1.00 -14.26 5.15
CA THR A 7 1.47 -13.92 3.81
C THR A 7 1.09 -14.99 2.79
N LYS A 8 1.30 -16.28 3.10
CA LYS A 8 0.89 -17.38 2.20
C LYS A 8 -0.62 -17.38 1.95
N LYS A 9 -1.43 -17.14 2.99
CA LYS A 9 -2.88 -17.04 2.86
C LYS A 9 -3.29 -15.84 2.00
N PHE A 10 -2.68 -14.68 2.21
CA PHE A 10 -2.96 -13.49 1.41
C PHE A 10 -2.65 -13.74 -0.07
N LEU A 11 -1.43 -14.21 -0.38
CA LEU A 11 -1.00 -14.49 -1.75
C LEU A 11 -1.76 -15.63 -2.44
N HIS A 12 -2.44 -16.49 -1.66
CA HIS A 12 -3.34 -17.50 -2.21
C HIS A 12 -4.69 -16.91 -2.61
N LEU A 13 -5.23 -15.99 -1.81
CA LEU A 13 -6.51 -15.32 -2.08
C LEU A 13 -6.36 -14.20 -3.12
N PHE A 14 -5.26 -13.46 -3.04
CA PHE A 14 -4.93 -12.31 -3.87
C PHE A 14 -3.52 -12.54 -4.44
N PRO A 15 -3.39 -13.24 -5.58
CA PRO A 15 -2.09 -13.58 -6.15
C PRO A 15 -1.35 -12.40 -6.79
N GLY A 16 -2.06 -11.30 -7.06
CA GLY A 16 -1.55 -10.16 -7.83
C GLY A 16 -1.52 -10.41 -9.35
N PRO A 17 -1.06 -9.45 -10.17
CA PRO A 17 -0.62 -8.11 -9.77
C PRO A 17 -1.77 -7.24 -9.26
N TYR A 18 -1.45 -6.05 -8.76
CA TYR A 18 -2.42 -5.13 -8.19
C TYR A 18 -2.45 -3.85 -9.00
N ALA A 19 -3.62 -3.27 -9.15
CA ALA A 19 -3.81 -1.99 -9.84
C ALA A 19 -4.72 -1.10 -9.00
N TYR A 20 -4.65 0.21 -9.23
CA TYR A 20 -5.63 1.15 -8.73
C TYR A 20 -6.44 1.77 -9.88
N CYS A 21 -7.67 2.16 -9.61
CA CYS A 21 -8.52 2.86 -10.58
C CYS A 21 -9.47 3.84 -9.87
N PRO A 22 -9.95 4.90 -10.56
CA PRO A 22 -11.05 5.71 -10.05
C PRO A 22 -12.30 4.83 -9.88
N GLY A 23 -12.98 4.99 -8.76
CA GLY A 23 -14.16 4.26 -8.36
C GLY A 23 -15.21 5.16 -7.72
N SER A 24 -16.35 4.57 -7.41
CA SER A 24 -17.42 5.22 -6.65
C SER A 24 -18.07 4.19 -5.74
N GLU A 25 -18.02 4.43 -4.42
CA GLU A 25 -18.73 3.60 -3.45
C GLU A 25 -19.90 4.40 -2.88
N GLY A 26 -21.11 4.06 -3.33
CA GLY A 26 -22.32 4.76 -2.90
C GLY A 26 -22.38 6.19 -3.47
N VAL A 27 -22.26 7.18 -2.59
CA VAL A 27 -22.28 8.61 -2.95
C VAL A 27 -20.88 9.25 -2.96
N ASP A 28 -19.87 8.51 -2.50
CA ASP A 28 -18.51 9.02 -2.33
C ASP A 28 -17.61 8.54 -3.48
N SER A 29 -16.78 9.44 -3.98
CA SER A 29 -15.79 9.09 -5.00
C SER A 29 -14.55 8.48 -4.34
N THR A 30 -13.99 7.46 -4.98
CA THR A 30 -12.90 6.66 -4.42
C THR A 30 -11.80 6.43 -5.44
N PHE A 31 -10.60 6.11 -4.95
CA PHE A 31 -9.61 5.35 -5.71
C PHE A 31 -9.52 3.96 -5.11
N ASP A 32 -9.86 2.97 -5.94
CA ASP A 32 -9.98 1.58 -5.54
C ASP A 32 -8.71 0.82 -5.91
N VAL A 33 -8.26 -0.10 -5.06
CA VAL A 33 -7.18 -1.05 -5.33
C VAL A 33 -7.76 -2.46 -5.44
N TYR A 34 -7.37 -3.19 -6.48
CA TYR A 34 -7.85 -4.55 -6.73
C TYR A 34 -6.74 -5.48 -7.21
N CYS A 35 -6.94 -6.79 -7.03
CA CYS A 35 -6.08 -7.83 -7.57
C CYS A 35 -6.54 -8.14 -8.99
N THR A 36 -5.73 -7.80 -10.00
CA THR A 36 -6.14 -7.89 -11.41
C THR A 36 -6.39 -9.32 -11.87
N THR A 37 -5.69 -10.30 -11.31
CA THR A 37 -5.87 -11.73 -11.67
C THR A 37 -7.18 -12.32 -11.18
N THR A 38 -7.70 -11.84 -10.05
CA THR A 38 -8.95 -12.36 -9.45
C THR A 38 -10.11 -11.40 -9.55
N GLU A 39 -9.85 -10.17 -10.03
CA GLU A 39 -10.78 -9.04 -10.04
C GLU A 39 -11.39 -8.75 -8.66
N GLN A 40 -10.69 -9.14 -7.58
CA GLN A 40 -11.15 -8.91 -6.22
C GLN A 40 -10.68 -7.55 -5.72
N PHE A 41 -11.62 -6.82 -5.12
CA PHE A 41 -11.38 -5.55 -4.43
C PHE A 41 -10.59 -5.75 -3.14
N LEU A 42 -9.62 -4.86 -2.87
CA LEU A 42 -8.77 -4.89 -1.67
C LEU A 42 -9.01 -3.69 -0.76
N MET A 43 -9.14 -2.49 -1.33
CA MET A 43 -9.14 -1.23 -0.59
C MET A 43 -9.79 -0.13 -1.42
N ALA A 44 -10.44 0.84 -0.77
CA ALA A 44 -10.82 2.12 -1.35
C ALA A 44 -10.21 3.26 -0.52
N SER A 45 -9.57 4.22 -1.17
CA SER A 45 -9.27 5.52 -0.57
C SER A 45 -10.33 6.54 -1.03
N TYR A 46 -11.05 7.12 -0.08
CA TYR A 46 -12.14 8.06 -0.37
C TYR A 46 -11.59 9.47 -0.53
N TYR A 47 -12.13 10.23 -1.47
CA TYR A 47 -11.84 11.65 -1.59
C TYR A 47 -13.12 12.45 -1.67
N TRP A 48 -13.15 13.51 -0.86
CA TRP A 48 -14.15 14.57 -0.94
C TRP A 48 -13.54 15.75 -1.69
N ASP A 49 -12.56 16.38 -1.05
CA ASP A 49 -11.81 17.53 -1.60
C ASP A 49 -10.33 17.20 -1.90
N GLU A 50 -9.81 16.08 -1.37
CA GLU A 50 -8.38 15.72 -1.41
C GLU A 50 -8.09 14.60 -2.43
N GLN A 51 -8.51 14.81 -3.68
CA GLN A 51 -8.40 13.79 -4.75
C GLN A 51 -6.94 13.36 -5.01
N GLU A 52 -6.01 14.30 -5.08
CA GLU A 52 -4.59 14.00 -5.35
C GLU A 52 -4.00 13.12 -4.24
N GLN A 53 -4.38 13.37 -2.99
CA GLN A 53 -3.90 12.60 -1.85
C GLN A 53 -4.47 11.17 -1.86
N ALA A 54 -5.78 11.03 -2.06
CA ALA A 54 -6.39 9.71 -2.15
C ALA A 54 -5.83 8.87 -3.32
N GLU A 55 -5.52 9.52 -4.45
CA GLU A 55 -4.85 8.86 -5.56
C GLU A 55 -3.43 8.41 -5.17
N LEU A 56 -2.67 9.29 -4.53
CA LEU A 56 -1.31 9.01 -4.05
C LEU A 56 -1.30 7.80 -3.10
N GLU A 57 -2.24 7.73 -2.16
CA GLU A 57 -2.41 6.60 -1.25
C GLU A 57 -2.71 5.29 -2.00
N ALA A 58 -3.74 5.29 -2.85
CA ALA A 58 -4.18 4.10 -3.57
C ALA A 58 -3.08 3.57 -4.49
N ARG A 59 -2.41 4.48 -5.21
CA ARG A 59 -1.24 4.17 -6.03
C ARG A 59 -0.12 3.56 -5.20
N THR A 60 0.27 4.20 -4.09
CA THR A 60 1.36 3.71 -3.24
C THR A 60 1.09 2.31 -2.69
N VAL A 61 -0.16 2.02 -2.31
CA VAL A 61 -0.56 0.68 -1.85
C VAL A 61 -0.44 -0.36 -2.97
N ALA A 62 -0.94 -0.06 -4.18
CA ALA A 62 -0.82 -0.96 -5.32
C ALA A 62 0.65 -1.28 -5.66
N ILE A 63 1.52 -0.26 -5.59
CA ILE A 63 2.96 -0.40 -5.79
C ILE A 63 3.58 -1.27 -4.70
N ALA A 64 3.32 -0.98 -3.43
CA ALA A 64 3.90 -1.71 -2.30
C ALA A 64 3.53 -3.20 -2.33
N LEU A 65 2.27 -3.50 -2.65
CA LEU A 65 1.79 -4.87 -2.83
C LEU A 65 2.50 -5.55 -3.99
N THR A 66 2.64 -4.88 -5.13
CA THR A 66 3.31 -5.42 -6.33
C THR A 66 4.80 -5.63 -6.11
N HIS A 67 5.50 -4.69 -5.48
CA HIS A 67 6.92 -4.80 -5.12
C HIS A 67 7.18 -6.04 -4.25
N CYS A 68 6.28 -6.33 -3.32
CA CYS A 68 6.40 -7.51 -2.46
C CYS A 68 6.09 -8.84 -3.16
N LEU A 69 5.55 -8.83 -4.38
CA LEU A 69 5.41 -10.02 -5.23
C LEU A 69 6.69 -10.41 -5.95
N MET A 70 7.68 -9.52 -6.06
CA MET A 70 8.86 -9.68 -6.93
C MET A 70 9.80 -10.84 -6.59
N ASP A 71 9.47 -11.66 -5.58
CA ASP A 71 9.98 -13.02 -5.44
C ASP A 71 9.32 -14.01 -6.46
N LYS A 72 8.49 -13.53 -7.41
CA LYS A 72 7.90 -14.29 -8.53
C LYS A 72 8.06 -13.59 -9.89
N PRO A 73 8.35 -14.35 -10.97
CA PRO A 73 8.74 -13.82 -12.30
C PRO A 73 7.59 -13.22 -13.15
N SER A 74 6.44 -12.88 -12.56
CA SER A 74 5.25 -12.41 -13.28
C SER A 74 4.88 -10.94 -13.02
N ALA A 75 5.79 -10.14 -12.45
CA ALA A 75 5.58 -8.71 -12.32
C ALA A 75 5.64 -8.07 -13.72
N ASN A 76 4.58 -7.36 -14.12
CA ASN A 76 4.55 -6.62 -15.38
C ASN A 76 5.49 -5.41 -15.27
N PRO A 77 6.59 -5.35 -16.05
CA PRO A 77 7.58 -4.26 -15.98
C PRO A 77 6.97 -2.88 -16.28
N GLU A 78 5.97 -2.81 -17.15
CA GLU A 78 5.31 -1.55 -17.55
C GLU A 78 4.52 -0.91 -16.40
N PHE A 79 4.01 -1.71 -15.46
CA PHE A 79 3.30 -1.18 -14.28
C PHE A 79 4.28 -0.55 -13.28
N LEU A 80 5.52 -1.05 -13.22
CA LEU A 80 6.58 -0.47 -12.39
C LEU A 80 7.16 0.81 -13.00
N GLU A 81 7.17 0.97 -14.33
CA GLU A 81 7.57 2.23 -14.98
C GLU A 81 6.62 3.40 -14.68
N GLN A 82 5.35 3.13 -14.37
CA GLN A 82 4.39 4.15 -13.92
C GLN A 82 4.54 4.52 -12.44
N CYS A 83 5.37 3.79 -11.69
CA CYS A 83 5.75 4.16 -10.33
C CYS A 83 6.80 5.27 -10.43
N SER A 84 6.37 6.53 -10.61
CA SER A 84 7.31 7.64 -10.48
C SER A 84 7.92 7.56 -9.07
N GLU A 85 9.24 7.37 -8.97
CA GLU A 85 9.96 7.34 -7.68
C GLU A 85 9.62 8.56 -6.81
N LEU A 86 9.32 9.70 -7.45
CA LEU A 86 8.89 10.95 -6.83
C LEU A 86 7.64 10.78 -5.94
N GLY A 87 6.57 10.16 -6.45
CA GLY A 87 5.34 9.98 -5.66
C GLY A 87 5.55 9.07 -4.42
N LEU A 88 6.46 8.10 -4.49
CA LEU A 88 6.77 7.27 -3.32
C LEU A 88 7.55 8.05 -2.25
N LEU A 89 8.42 8.97 -2.67
CA LEU A 89 9.14 9.86 -1.76
C LEU A 89 8.19 10.88 -1.13
N ASP A 90 7.30 11.50 -1.90
CA ASP A 90 6.29 12.43 -1.39
C ASP A 90 5.43 11.78 -0.31
N PHE A 91 4.90 10.57 -0.59
CA PHE A 91 4.16 9.79 0.41
C PHE A 91 5.00 9.48 1.65
N ARG A 92 6.29 9.21 1.47
CA ARG A 92 7.19 8.87 2.58
C ARG A 92 7.50 10.08 3.46
N GLU A 93 7.63 11.26 2.88
CA GLU A 93 7.84 12.51 3.59
C GLU A 93 6.62 12.88 4.44
N GLU A 94 5.42 12.65 3.91
CA GLU A 94 4.16 12.91 4.62
C GLU A 94 3.88 11.88 5.73
N TYR A 95 4.20 10.60 5.49
CA TYR A 95 4.04 9.52 6.47
C TYR A 95 5.39 8.91 6.92
N PRO A 96 6.22 9.66 7.67
CA PRO A 96 7.58 9.25 8.01
C PRO A 96 7.61 8.30 9.22
N GLY A 97 7.36 7.02 8.99
CA GLY A 97 7.41 6.04 10.08
C GLY A 97 7.13 4.60 9.72
N ARG A 98 6.93 3.77 10.75
CA ARG A 98 6.51 2.39 10.55
C ARG A 98 5.00 2.34 10.40
N TYR A 99 4.55 1.46 9.52
CA TYR A 99 3.14 1.30 9.21
C TYR A 99 2.54 0.14 10.01
N ARG A 100 1.34 0.32 10.57
CA ARG A 100 0.62 -0.72 11.32
C ARG A 100 -0.88 -0.70 11.03
N ALA A 101 -1.47 -1.88 10.87
CA ALA A 101 -2.91 -2.02 10.72
C ALA A 101 -3.60 -1.88 12.09
N VAL A 102 -4.51 -0.91 12.22
CA VAL A 102 -5.30 -0.66 13.42
C VAL A 102 -6.78 -0.83 13.10
N ARG A 103 -7.54 -1.36 14.05
CA ARG A 103 -8.99 -1.48 13.91
C ARG A 103 -9.61 -0.11 14.12
N SER A 104 -10.47 0.31 13.21
CA SER A 104 -11.21 1.57 13.35
C SER A 104 -12.73 1.34 13.28
N HIS A 105 -13.46 2.37 13.68
CA HIS A 105 -14.91 2.41 13.59
C HIS A 105 -15.29 3.78 13.02
N CYS A 106 -15.98 3.78 11.88
CA CYS A 106 -16.52 4.99 11.28
C CYS A 106 -18.04 4.98 11.41
N ASP A 107 -18.65 6.08 11.81
CA ASP A 107 -20.09 6.14 12.11
C ASP A 107 -20.97 5.85 10.88
N TYR A 108 -20.52 6.22 9.68
CA TYR A 108 -21.27 6.04 8.42
C TYR A 108 -21.19 4.62 7.85
N HIS A 109 -20.35 3.81 8.44
CA HIS A 109 -19.62 2.83 7.69
C HIS A 109 -19.55 1.54 8.52
N GLY A 110 -19.21 1.64 9.80
CA GLY A 110 -19.05 0.54 10.73
C GLY A 110 -17.58 0.13 10.89
N PRO A 111 -17.32 -1.11 11.35
CA PRO A 111 -15.97 -1.55 11.68
C PRO A 111 -15.09 -1.72 10.44
N GLY A 112 -13.86 -1.19 10.51
CA GLY A 112 -12.86 -1.27 9.45
C GLY A 112 -11.45 -1.48 9.99
N TYR A 113 -10.47 -1.34 9.09
CA TYR A 113 -9.07 -1.22 9.45
C TYR A 113 -8.47 0.00 8.76
N GLU A 114 -7.54 0.66 9.43
CA GLU A 114 -6.73 1.76 8.90
C GLU A 114 -5.25 1.37 8.98
N ILE A 115 -4.42 1.99 8.14
CA ILE A 115 -2.96 1.85 8.22
C ILE A 115 -2.40 3.11 8.88
N LEU A 116 -2.01 3.01 10.14
CA LEU A 116 -1.39 4.14 10.84
C LEU A 116 0.10 4.18 10.59
N CYS A 117 0.63 5.38 10.44
CA CYS A 117 2.05 5.66 10.58
C CYS A 117 2.37 6.02 12.05
N ASP A 118 3.60 5.77 12.49
CA ASP A 118 4.05 6.16 13.84
C ASP A 118 4.30 7.69 13.99
N GLY A 119 4.25 8.47 12.90
CA GLY A 119 4.70 9.87 12.81
C GLY A 119 3.63 10.96 12.85
N ASP A 120 2.44 10.69 13.37
CA ASP A 120 1.27 11.59 13.61
C ASP A 120 0.06 11.54 12.63
N GLU A 121 0.06 10.73 11.57
CA GLU A 121 -1.11 10.64 10.67
C GLU A 121 -1.47 9.20 10.21
N SER A 122 -2.73 9.02 9.80
CA SER A 122 -3.27 7.77 9.22
C SER A 122 -3.13 7.82 7.70
N ALA A 123 -2.65 6.74 7.08
CA ALA A 123 -2.71 6.57 5.63
C ALA A 123 -3.69 5.46 5.28
N ALA A 124 -4.60 5.72 4.34
CA ALA A 124 -5.54 4.76 3.75
C ALA A 124 -6.52 4.03 4.72
N PHE A 125 -7.81 4.18 4.41
CA PHE A 125 -8.95 3.50 5.02
C PHE A 125 -9.24 2.17 4.32
N ILE A 126 -9.47 1.08 5.06
CA ILE A 126 -9.79 -0.24 4.48
C ILE A 126 -11.20 -0.66 4.86
N ARG A 127 -12.10 -0.46 3.90
CA ARG A 127 -13.29 -1.28 3.61
C ARG A 127 -12.94 -2.18 2.41
N SER A 128 -13.53 -3.36 2.18
CA SER A 128 -14.80 -3.94 2.61
C SER A 128 -14.67 -5.48 2.71
N GLY A 129 -15.66 -6.13 3.34
CA GLY A 129 -15.91 -7.57 3.17
C GLY A 129 -15.08 -8.56 3.99
N THR A 130 -15.12 -9.82 3.56
CA THR A 130 -14.32 -10.90 4.16
C THR A 130 -12.84 -10.62 3.95
N HIS A 131 -12.02 -10.77 5.00
CA HIS A 131 -10.55 -10.65 4.97
C HIS A 131 -9.94 -9.25 5.13
N THR A 132 -10.70 -8.19 5.44
CA THR A 132 -10.17 -6.81 5.66
C THR A 132 -8.96 -6.76 6.58
N ARG A 133 -9.00 -7.48 7.71
CA ARG A 133 -7.87 -7.59 8.65
C ARG A 133 -6.61 -8.16 7.99
N LEU A 134 -6.76 -9.19 7.16
CA LEU A 134 -5.65 -9.84 6.49
C LEU A 134 -5.03 -8.89 5.45
N ILE A 135 -5.86 -8.19 4.70
CA ILE A 135 -5.44 -7.20 3.69
C ILE A 135 -4.67 -6.08 4.37
N ALA A 136 -5.25 -5.42 5.37
CA ALA A 136 -4.63 -4.31 6.09
C ALA A 136 -3.25 -4.67 6.67
N GLN A 137 -3.16 -5.83 7.31
CA GLN A 137 -1.89 -6.30 7.87
C GLN A 137 -0.85 -6.60 6.79
N HIS A 138 -1.26 -7.10 5.63
CA HIS A 138 -0.35 -7.38 4.54
C HIS A 138 0.14 -6.09 3.89
N VAL A 139 -0.74 -5.13 3.62
CA VAL A 139 -0.35 -3.81 3.08
C VAL A 139 0.64 -3.11 4.00
N ALA A 140 0.36 -3.03 5.31
CA ALA A 140 1.30 -2.43 6.27
C ALA A 140 2.68 -3.13 6.25
N ALA A 141 2.72 -4.46 6.15
CA ALA A 141 3.98 -5.20 6.04
C ALA A 141 4.71 -4.89 4.72
N CYS A 142 3.97 -4.76 3.62
CA CYS A 142 4.51 -4.43 2.30
C CYS A 142 5.12 -3.03 2.27
N LEU A 143 4.42 -2.02 2.80
CA LEU A 143 4.93 -0.65 2.93
C LEU A 143 6.23 -0.61 3.72
N ASN A 144 6.25 -1.26 4.89
CA ASN A 144 7.47 -1.35 5.71
C ASN A 144 8.63 -2.04 4.98
N ARG A 145 8.38 -3.12 4.21
CA ARG A 145 9.43 -3.82 3.44
C ARG A 145 9.96 -2.95 2.31
N MET A 146 9.06 -2.29 1.57
CA MET A 146 9.41 -1.42 0.45
C MET A 146 10.27 -0.24 0.91
N PHE A 147 9.82 0.51 1.92
CA PHE A 147 10.57 1.68 2.40
C PHE A 147 11.87 1.30 3.12
N ALA A 148 11.93 0.17 3.82
CA ALA A 148 13.20 -0.33 4.35
C ALA A 148 14.21 -0.67 3.23
N ALA A 149 13.75 -1.14 2.07
CA ALA A 149 14.64 -1.38 0.92
C ALA A 149 15.18 -0.07 0.35
N LEU A 150 14.33 0.97 0.24
CA LEU A 150 14.72 2.31 -0.22
C LEU A 150 15.74 2.97 0.73
N ASP A 151 15.50 2.92 2.05
CA ASP A 151 16.42 3.48 3.06
C ASP A 151 17.84 2.86 2.96
N ASN A 152 17.92 1.56 2.66
CA ASN A 152 19.19 0.85 2.49
C ASN A 152 19.93 1.26 1.21
N ILE A 153 19.20 1.54 0.13
CA ILE A 153 19.77 2.01 -1.14
C ILE A 153 20.35 3.42 -0.95
N GLU A 154 19.58 4.33 -0.35
CA GLU A 154 20.06 5.70 -0.06
C GLU A 154 21.30 5.69 0.83
N SER A 155 21.28 4.88 1.90
CA SER A 155 22.41 4.75 2.81
C SER A 155 23.67 4.22 2.10
N SER A 156 23.51 3.28 1.17
CA SER A 156 24.60 2.71 0.39
C SER A 156 25.18 3.73 -0.60
N ASN A 157 24.33 4.51 -1.27
CA ASN A 157 24.75 5.56 -2.19
C ASN A 157 25.53 6.67 -1.47
N ARG A 158 25.02 7.13 -0.32
CA ARG A 158 25.73 8.13 0.51
C ARG A 158 27.07 7.61 1.03
N LEU A 159 27.19 6.32 1.34
CA LEU A 159 28.47 5.72 1.73
C LEU A 159 29.46 5.67 0.56
N ALA A 160 29.01 5.30 -0.64
CA ALA A 160 29.84 5.25 -1.84
C ALA A 160 30.36 6.63 -2.25
N GLU A 161 29.55 7.68 -2.11
CA GLU A 161 29.96 9.06 -2.34
C GLU A 161 31.05 9.51 -1.36
N ARG A 162 30.94 9.13 -0.08
CA ARG A 162 31.93 9.48 0.96
C ARG A 162 33.27 8.73 0.83
N ILE A 163 33.28 7.54 0.24
CA ILE A 163 34.51 6.78 -0.05
C ILE A 163 35.22 7.31 -1.30
N SER A 164 34.47 7.99 -2.18
CA SER A 164 34.97 8.55 -3.44
C SER A 164 35.50 9.98 -3.31
N GLN A 165 35.44 10.56 -2.09
CA GLN A 165 36.01 11.87 -1.72
C GLN A 165 37.27 11.68 -0.87
#